data_AF-A0A1Y1NHW4-F1
#
_entry.id   AF-A0A1Y1NHW4-F1
#
_cell.length_a   1.000
_cell.length_b   1.000
_cell.length_c   1.000
_cell.angle_alpha   90.00
_cell.angle_beta   90.00
_cell.angle_gamma   90.00
#
_symmetry.space_group_name_H-M   'P 1'
#
loop_
_entity.id
_entity.type
_entity.pdbx_description
1 polymer ?
#
loop_
_entity_poly.entity_id
_entity_poly.type
_entity_poly.pdbx_seq_one_letter_code
_entity_poly.pdbx_strand_id
1 'polypeptide(L)'
;KKAHKAARRLLSEYLSGKNTTITLRTHNGTIPTMPIIGEALAKINLTLSTPRLELPGDEDTEGQGFIRDATFHILSSTATFMLASPLRYDTVSIEYINATAFYNHTEPIGQIIRDEPFDVSPGVSQTPRLPVEWSADHVGLDKLKKALGGKLKLDAVADVTVRVGYWFETVHYVGKAIGARVSL
;
A
#
# COMPACT_ATOMS: atom_id res chain seq x y z
N LYS A 1 10.52 4.58 20.13
CA LYS A 1 10.88 5.25 18.86
C LYS A 1 11.55 4.30 17.84
N LYS A 2 12.65 3.60 18.15
CA LYS A 2 13.31 2.67 17.20
C LYS A 2 12.43 1.48 16.77
N ALA A 3 11.76 0.82 17.72
CA ALA A 3 10.86 -0.31 17.43
C ALA A 3 9.70 0.08 16.53
N HIS A 4 9.02 1.19 16.83
CA HIS A 4 7.92 1.72 16.00
C HIS A 4 8.37 2.04 14.56
N LYS A 5 9.53 2.70 14.37
CA LYS A 5 10.08 2.94 13.03
C LYS A 5 10.36 1.64 12.27
N ALA A 6 10.86 0.62 12.95
CA ALA A 6 11.07 -0.70 12.35
C ALA A 6 9.74 -1.36 11.95
N ALA A 7 8.73 -1.32 12.82
CA ALA A 7 7.39 -1.84 12.52
C ALA A 7 6.75 -1.12 11.33
N ARG A 8 6.75 0.22 11.32
CA ARG A 8 6.25 1.03 10.19
C ARG A 8 6.94 0.68 8.88
N ARG A 9 8.27 0.50 8.91
CA ARG A 9 9.04 0.10 7.73
C ARG A 9 8.64 -1.29 7.25
N LEU A 10 8.55 -2.27 8.15
CA LEU A 10 8.11 -3.62 7.82
C LEU A 10 6.72 -3.60 7.18
N LEU A 11 5.76 -2.90 7.78
CA LEU A 11 4.40 -2.75 7.22
C LEU A 11 4.40 -2.11 5.84
N SER A 12 5.17 -1.03 5.65
CA SER A 12 5.30 -0.32 4.38
C SER A 12 5.87 -1.23 3.27
N GLU A 13 6.97 -1.93 3.56
CA GLU A 13 7.58 -2.86 2.62
C GLU A 13 6.67 -4.05 2.31
N TYR A 14 5.99 -4.57 3.33
CA TYR A 14 5.10 -5.71 3.23
C TYR A 14 3.86 -5.42 2.37
N LEU A 15 3.18 -4.29 2.62
CA LEU A 15 2.04 -3.85 1.80
C LEU A 15 2.44 -3.55 0.35
N SER A 16 3.68 -3.11 0.13
CA SER A 16 4.25 -2.90 -1.21
C SER A 16 4.67 -4.20 -1.91
N GLY A 17 4.42 -5.38 -1.33
CA GLY A 17 4.77 -6.67 -1.90
C GLY A 17 6.27 -6.96 -1.97
N LYS A 18 7.09 -6.27 -1.16
CA LYS A 18 8.54 -6.53 -1.12
C LYS A 18 8.82 -7.83 -0.37
N ASN A 19 9.80 -8.58 -0.84
CA ASN A 19 10.27 -9.78 -0.16
C ASN A 19 11.16 -9.36 1.03
N THR A 20 10.53 -9.11 2.17
CA THR A 20 11.20 -8.61 3.37
C THR A 20 11.63 -9.78 4.27
N THR A 21 12.75 -9.60 4.97
CA THR A 21 13.25 -10.55 5.96
C THR A 21 13.19 -9.93 7.36
N ILE A 22 12.66 -10.67 8.33
CA ILE A 22 12.66 -10.29 9.74
C ILE A 22 13.84 -10.98 10.42
N THR A 23 14.73 -10.19 11.00
CA THR A 23 15.84 -10.71 11.81
C THR A 23 15.55 -10.50 13.29
N LEU A 24 15.40 -11.60 14.03
CA LEU A 24 15.30 -11.60 15.48
C LEU A 24 16.71 -11.67 16.08
N ARG A 25 17.06 -10.66 16.86
CA ARG A 25 18.29 -10.61 17.64
C ARG A 25 17.96 -10.36 19.10
N THR A 26 18.27 -11.33 19.94
CA THR A 26 18.16 -11.21 21.39
C THR A 26 19.43 -10.59 21.98
N HIS A 27 19.31 -10.02 23.16
CA HIS A 27 20.40 -9.41 23.91
C HIS A 27 20.55 -10.11 25.26
N ASN A 28 21.69 -9.93 25.91
CA ASN A 28 22.01 -10.64 27.16
C ASN A 28 20.90 -10.48 28.22
N GLY A 29 20.31 -9.29 28.33
CA GLY A 29 19.20 -9.01 29.24
C GLY A 29 17.79 -9.34 28.71
N THR A 30 17.63 -10.04 27.58
CA THR A 30 16.29 -10.30 27.01
C THR A 30 15.43 -11.19 27.91
N ILE A 31 16.04 -12.15 28.62
CA ILE A 31 15.36 -12.97 29.63
C ILE A 31 15.99 -12.67 30.99
N PRO A 32 15.50 -11.64 31.71
CA PRO A 32 16.13 -11.16 32.94
C PRO A 32 16.05 -12.19 34.08
N THR A 33 15.07 -13.08 34.06
CA THR A 33 14.90 -14.15 35.05
C THR A 33 15.89 -15.31 34.87
N MET A 34 16.56 -15.41 33.71
CA MET A 34 17.47 -16.52 33.43
C MET A 34 18.66 -16.07 32.54
N PRO A 35 19.70 -15.45 33.13
CA PRO A 35 20.80 -14.81 32.41
C PRO A 35 21.57 -15.76 31.48
N ILE A 36 21.74 -17.03 31.86
CA ILE A 36 22.44 -18.04 31.04
C ILE A 36 21.74 -18.23 29.69
N ILE A 37 20.41 -18.22 29.66
CA ILE A 37 19.66 -18.31 28.40
C ILE A 37 19.73 -16.99 27.63
N GLY A 38 19.71 -15.85 28.31
CA GLY A 38 19.95 -14.54 27.70
C GLY A 38 21.29 -14.45 26.96
N GLU A 39 22.37 -14.94 27.59
CA GLU A 39 23.71 -15.02 26.99
C GLU A 39 23.77 -15.97 25.80
N ALA A 40 23.14 -17.14 25.91
CA ALA A 40 23.10 -18.13 24.85
C ALA A 40 22.32 -17.62 23.63
N LEU A 41 21.12 -17.08 23.85
CA LEU A 41 20.27 -16.54 22.79
C LEU A 41 20.90 -15.29 22.15
N ALA A 42 21.61 -14.45 22.89
CA ALA A 42 22.27 -13.26 22.33
C ALA A 42 23.28 -13.54 21.21
N LYS A 43 23.75 -14.79 21.10
CA LYS A 43 24.65 -15.26 20.04
C LYS A 43 23.90 -15.77 18.81
N ILE A 44 22.58 -15.94 18.89
CA ILE A 44 21.73 -16.45 17.82
C ILE A 44 21.09 -15.28 17.05
N ASN A 45 21.29 -15.25 15.74
CA ASN A 45 20.57 -14.38 14.83
C ASN A 45 19.65 -15.24 13.97
N LEU A 46 18.34 -15.14 14.19
CA LEU A 46 17.35 -15.87 13.40
C LEU A 46 16.78 -14.94 12.33
N THR A 47 16.98 -15.27 11.06
CA THR A 47 16.41 -14.52 9.93
C THR A 47 15.32 -15.37 9.27
N LEU A 48 14.10 -14.83 9.24
CA LEU A 48 12.93 -15.46 8.65
C LEU A 48 12.40 -14.60 7.50
N SER A 49 11.97 -15.22 6.41
CA SER A 49 11.22 -14.53 5.36
C SER A 49 9.81 -14.20 5.85
N THR A 50 9.29 -13.04 5.47
CA THR A 50 7.90 -12.68 5.80
C THR A 50 6.92 -13.58 5.05
N PRO A 51 5.87 -14.11 5.71
CA PRO A 51 4.86 -14.93 5.04
C PRO A 51 4.16 -14.10 3.95
N ARG A 52 3.76 -14.72 2.84
CA ARG A 52 3.00 -14.00 1.81
C ARG A 52 1.61 -13.65 2.33
N LEU A 53 1.14 -12.46 1.99
CA LEU A 53 -0.20 -12.02 2.33
C LEU A 53 -1.17 -12.69 1.36
N GLU A 54 -2.02 -13.58 1.84
CA GLU A 54 -3.14 -14.09 1.07
C GLU A 54 -4.20 -13.01 1.01
N LEU A 55 -4.38 -12.43 -0.17
CA LEU A 55 -5.40 -11.41 -0.38
C LEU A 55 -6.68 -12.08 -0.89
N PRO A 56 -7.86 -11.62 -0.43
CA PRO A 56 -9.13 -12.10 -0.96
C PRO A 56 -9.16 -12.02 -2.50
N GLY A 57 -9.55 -13.11 -3.14
CA GLY A 57 -9.68 -13.19 -4.61
C GLY A 57 -8.36 -13.38 -5.38
N ASP A 58 -7.30 -13.92 -4.77
CA ASP A 58 -6.01 -14.22 -5.42
C ASP A 58 -6.01 -15.41 -6.41
N GLU A 59 -7.18 -15.97 -6.74
CA GLU A 59 -7.32 -17.04 -7.74
C GLU A 59 -7.28 -16.42 -9.16
N ASP A 60 -6.10 -16.46 -9.79
CA ASP A 60 -5.88 -16.35 -11.25
C ASP A 60 -6.13 -15.00 -11.96
N THR A 61 -6.22 -13.86 -11.27
CA THR A 61 -6.41 -12.56 -11.94
C THR A 61 -5.16 -11.68 -11.95
N GLU A 62 -4.84 -11.06 -13.10
CA GLU A 62 -3.82 -10.01 -13.21
C GLU A 62 -4.13 -8.86 -12.21
N GLY A 63 -3.34 -8.79 -11.14
CA GLY A 63 -3.50 -7.76 -10.11
C GLY A 63 -2.97 -8.24 -8.76
N GLN A 64 -1.66 -8.50 -8.66
CA GLN A 64 -1.03 -8.94 -7.42
C GLN A 64 -0.83 -7.75 -6.48
N GLY A 65 -1.64 -7.66 -5.41
CA GLY A 65 -1.41 -6.67 -4.35
C GLY A 65 -2.69 -6.06 -3.78
N PHE A 66 -2.49 -5.16 -2.81
CA PHE A 66 -3.57 -4.48 -2.07
C PHE A 66 -4.50 -3.67 -2.99
N ILE A 67 -3.95 -3.02 -4.04
CA ILE A 67 -4.73 -2.35 -5.08
C ILE A 67 -4.90 -3.33 -6.24
N ARG A 68 -6.14 -3.77 -6.47
CA ARG A 68 -6.47 -4.72 -7.54
C ARG A 68 -6.61 -4.02 -8.88
N ASP A 69 -7.24 -2.86 -8.87
CA ASP A 69 -7.68 -2.18 -10.07
C ASP A 69 -7.90 -0.70 -9.76
N ALA A 70 -7.69 0.14 -10.77
CA ALA A 70 -7.94 1.57 -10.70
C ALA A 70 -8.79 1.98 -11.89
N THR A 71 -9.68 2.95 -11.69
CA THR A 71 -10.42 3.59 -12.77
C THR A 71 -10.29 5.09 -12.64
N PHE A 72 -9.75 5.74 -13.66
CA PHE A 72 -9.64 7.19 -13.77
C PHE A 72 -10.80 7.73 -14.59
N HIS A 73 -11.54 8.67 -14.01
CA HIS A 73 -12.71 9.34 -14.57
C HIS A 73 -12.29 10.76 -15.00
N ILE A 74 -11.98 10.93 -16.29
CA ILE A 74 -11.31 12.14 -16.80
C ILE A 74 -12.17 13.39 -16.68
N LEU A 75 -13.46 13.33 -17.00
CA LEU A 75 -14.36 14.49 -16.99
C LEU A 75 -14.61 15.01 -15.58
N SER A 76 -14.74 14.10 -14.62
CA SER A 76 -14.92 14.47 -13.22
C SER A 76 -13.60 14.74 -12.49
N SER A 77 -12.46 14.47 -13.12
CA SER A 77 -11.14 14.49 -12.48
C SER A 77 -11.11 13.69 -11.19
N THR A 78 -11.63 12.46 -11.22
CA THR A 78 -11.65 11.56 -10.06
C THR A 78 -11.07 10.19 -10.38
N ALA A 79 -10.71 9.42 -9.35
CA ALA A 79 -10.30 8.03 -9.45
C ALA A 79 -11.04 7.17 -8.44
N THR A 80 -11.28 5.92 -8.80
CA THR A 80 -11.81 4.89 -7.90
C THR A 80 -10.90 3.68 -7.92
N PHE A 81 -10.65 3.09 -6.77
CA PHE A 81 -9.76 1.95 -6.61
C PHE A 81 -10.52 0.76 -6.04
N MET A 82 -10.20 -0.43 -6.52
CA MET A 82 -10.61 -1.68 -5.90
C MET A 82 -9.51 -2.11 -4.94
N LEU A 83 -9.82 -2.12 -3.66
CA LEU A 83 -8.89 -2.51 -2.59
C LEU A 83 -9.22 -3.91 -2.10
N ALA A 84 -8.19 -4.72 -1.88
CA ALA A 84 -8.30 -6.02 -1.24
C ALA A 84 -7.71 -5.93 0.18
N SER A 85 -8.59 -5.80 1.18
CA SER A 85 -8.18 -5.80 2.57
C SER A 85 -7.83 -7.23 3.02
N PRO A 86 -6.64 -7.45 3.61
CA PRO A 86 -6.27 -8.74 4.19
C PRO A 86 -7.02 -9.05 5.50
N LEU A 87 -7.68 -8.06 6.10
CA LEU A 87 -8.40 -8.23 7.35
C LEU A 87 -9.75 -8.90 7.08
N ARG A 88 -10.06 -9.95 7.85
CA ARG A 88 -11.28 -10.74 7.66
C ARG A 88 -12.52 -10.15 8.34
N TYR A 89 -12.32 -9.39 9.41
CA TYR A 89 -13.41 -8.90 10.26
C TYR A 89 -13.33 -7.40 10.52
N ASP A 90 -12.12 -6.84 10.58
CA ASP A 90 -11.91 -5.45 10.94
C ASP A 90 -11.89 -4.53 9.72
N THR A 91 -12.59 -3.41 9.84
CA THR A 91 -12.57 -2.31 8.87
C THR A 91 -11.29 -1.48 9.06
N VAL A 92 -10.65 -1.14 7.95
CA VAL A 92 -9.52 -0.18 7.93
C VAL A 92 -10.07 1.17 7.50
N SER A 93 -9.87 2.20 8.32
CA SER A 93 -10.19 3.57 7.92
C SER A 93 -8.95 4.21 7.29
N ILE A 94 -9.09 4.82 6.12
CA ILE A 94 -8.04 5.64 5.52
C ILE A 94 -8.31 7.07 5.94
N GLU A 95 -7.40 7.65 6.73
CA GLU A 95 -7.53 9.00 7.29
C GLU A 95 -6.90 10.06 6.39
N TYR A 96 -5.82 9.69 5.69
CA TYR A 96 -5.10 10.61 4.83
C TYR A 96 -4.45 9.87 3.67
N ILE A 97 -4.44 10.49 2.51
CA ILE A 97 -3.76 10.02 1.31
C ILE A 97 -2.94 11.16 0.74
N ASN A 98 -1.68 10.88 0.44
CA ASN A 98 -0.88 11.64 -0.51
C ASN A 98 -0.26 10.65 -1.49
N ALA A 99 -0.81 10.58 -2.69
CA ALA A 99 -0.43 9.59 -3.69
C ALA A 99 -0.14 10.25 -5.03
N THR A 100 0.89 9.75 -5.72
CA THR A 100 1.23 10.14 -7.09
C THR A 100 1.25 8.90 -7.97
N ALA A 101 0.55 8.97 -9.10
CA ALA A 101 0.58 7.95 -10.13
C ALA A 101 1.61 8.30 -11.21
N PHE A 102 2.34 7.29 -11.69
CA PHE A 102 3.40 7.40 -12.67
C PHE A 102 3.14 6.50 -13.89
N TYR A 103 3.28 7.06 -15.07
CA TYR A 103 3.33 6.35 -16.34
C TYR A 103 4.79 6.03 -16.69
N ASN A 104 5.04 4.85 -17.27
CA ASN A 104 6.40 4.37 -17.59
C ASN A 104 7.40 4.51 -16.43
N HIS A 105 6.92 4.33 -15.19
CA HIS A 105 7.70 4.39 -13.94
C HIS A 105 8.21 5.78 -13.52
N THR A 106 8.13 6.82 -14.37
CA THR A 106 8.78 8.12 -14.10
C THR A 106 7.92 9.33 -14.39
N GLU A 107 7.00 9.26 -15.36
CA GLU A 107 6.19 10.41 -15.78
C GLU A 107 5.00 10.57 -14.81
N PRO A 108 4.93 11.60 -13.95
CA PRO A 108 3.79 11.80 -13.08
C PRO A 108 2.57 12.16 -13.92
N ILE A 109 1.45 11.48 -13.69
CA ILE A 109 0.22 11.70 -14.47
C ILE A 109 -0.95 12.23 -13.63
N GLY A 110 -0.91 12.02 -12.32
CA GLY A 110 -1.95 12.50 -11.43
C GLY A 110 -1.55 12.36 -9.97
N GLN A 111 -2.07 13.27 -9.16
CA GLN A 111 -1.88 13.32 -7.72
C GLN A 111 -3.22 13.28 -7.01
N ILE A 112 -3.27 12.53 -5.92
CA ILE A 112 -4.42 12.46 -5.01
C ILE A 112 -3.92 12.91 -3.65
N ILE A 113 -4.44 14.04 -3.18
CA ILE A 113 -4.29 14.49 -1.80
C ILE A 113 -5.69 14.54 -1.21
N ARG A 114 -5.90 13.82 -0.10
CA ARG A 114 -7.17 13.80 0.61
C ARG A 114 -6.93 13.60 2.10
N ASP A 115 -7.57 14.43 2.91
CA ASP A 115 -7.56 14.41 4.37
C ASP A 115 -8.89 13.96 4.97
N GLU A 116 -9.91 13.75 4.14
CA GLU A 116 -11.23 13.35 4.57
C GLU A 116 -11.36 11.81 4.65
N PRO A 117 -11.62 11.25 5.85
CA PRO A 117 -11.54 9.82 6.06
C PRO A 117 -12.61 9.00 5.31
N PHE A 118 -12.28 7.75 5.00
CA PHE A 118 -13.26 6.78 4.52
C PHE A 118 -12.88 5.35 4.93
N ASP A 119 -13.91 4.51 5.05
CA ASP A 119 -13.76 3.13 5.48
C ASP A 119 -13.52 2.17 4.31
N VAL A 120 -12.61 1.22 4.54
CA VAL A 120 -12.30 0.09 3.67
C VAL A 120 -12.76 -1.18 4.38
N SER A 121 -13.86 -1.74 3.89
CA SER A 121 -14.44 -2.95 4.47
C SER A 121 -13.53 -4.18 4.29
N PRO A 122 -13.66 -5.20 5.15
CA PRO A 122 -13.04 -6.51 4.95
C PRO A 122 -13.31 -7.08 3.56
N GLY A 123 -12.35 -7.81 2.99
CA GLY A 123 -12.51 -8.40 1.66
C GLY A 123 -12.15 -7.42 0.53
N VAL A 124 -12.86 -7.54 -0.59
CA VAL A 124 -12.70 -6.64 -1.76
C VAL A 124 -13.73 -5.52 -1.65
N SER A 125 -13.28 -4.27 -1.67
CA SER A 125 -14.13 -3.09 -1.57
C SER A 125 -13.67 -1.99 -2.52
N GLN A 126 -14.58 -1.08 -2.87
CA GLN A 126 -14.29 0.04 -3.76
C GLN A 126 -14.17 1.33 -2.94
N THR A 127 -13.17 2.15 -3.25
CA THR A 127 -13.03 3.48 -2.64
C THR A 127 -14.15 4.42 -3.09
N PRO A 128 -14.45 5.49 -2.33
CA PRO A 128 -15.16 6.62 -2.89
C PRO A 128 -14.39 7.21 -4.09
N ARG A 129 -15.06 8.09 -4.85
CA ARG A 129 -14.39 8.89 -5.87
C ARG A 129 -13.39 9.82 -5.20
N LEU A 130 -12.11 9.59 -5.47
CA LEU A 130 -11.01 10.41 -4.96
C LEU A 130 -10.69 11.50 -5.97
N PRO A 131 -10.59 12.78 -5.58
CA PRO A 131 -10.20 13.85 -6.49
C PRO A 131 -8.78 13.62 -7.00
N VAL A 132 -8.57 13.87 -8.28
CA VAL A 132 -7.27 13.75 -8.94
C VAL A 132 -6.87 15.10 -9.51
N GLU A 133 -5.71 15.59 -9.09
CA GLU A 133 -5.03 16.68 -9.73
C GLU A 133 -4.15 16.12 -10.84
N TRP A 134 -4.55 16.34 -12.09
CA TRP A 134 -3.75 15.93 -13.24
C TRP A 134 -2.49 16.78 -13.34
N SER A 135 -1.37 16.19 -13.78
CA SER A 135 -0.12 16.94 -13.99
C SER A 135 -0.36 18.12 -14.94
N ALA A 136 0.06 19.32 -14.54
CA ALA A 136 -0.08 20.54 -15.35
C ALA A 136 0.68 20.46 -16.68
N ASP A 137 1.75 19.67 -16.71
CA ASP A 137 2.43 19.28 -17.93
C ASP A 137 1.46 18.46 -18.77
N HIS A 138 1.04 19.00 -19.91
CA HIS A 138 -0.06 18.48 -20.75
C HIS A 138 0.11 17.01 -21.17
N VAL A 139 1.30 16.45 -20.97
CA VAL A 139 1.68 15.07 -21.25
C VAL A 139 0.84 14.06 -20.45
N GLY A 140 0.58 14.27 -19.15
CA GLY A 140 -0.08 13.24 -18.33
C GLY A 140 -1.53 12.97 -18.74
N LEU A 141 -2.33 14.03 -18.90
CA LEU A 141 -3.71 13.95 -19.36
C LEU A 141 -3.82 13.41 -20.79
N ASP A 142 -2.89 13.80 -21.68
CA ASP A 142 -2.87 13.34 -23.07
C ASP A 142 -2.56 11.84 -23.17
N LYS A 143 -1.70 11.31 -22.29
CA LYS A 143 -1.41 9.87 -22.22
C LYS A 143 -2.63 9.09 -21.77
N LEU A 144 -3.35 9.59 -20.76
CA LEU A 144 -4.60 9.00 -20.30
C LEU A 144 -5.68 9.04 -21.40
N LYS A 145 -5.83 10.17 -22.08
CA LYS A 145 -6.77 10.31 -23.22
C LYS A 145 -6.47 9.32 -24.34
N LYS A 146 -5.20 9.09 -24.67
CA LYS A 146 -4.80 8.08 -25.67
C LYS A 146 -5.17 6.65 -25.27
N ALA A 147 -5.38 6.41 -23.98
CA ALA A 147 -5.81 5.13 -23.44
C ALA A 147 -7.30 5.08 -23.07
N LEU A 148 -8.10 6.07 -23.47
CA LEU A 148 -9.55 6.05 -23.29
C LEU A 148 -10.16 4.77 -23.86
N GLY A 149 -10.96 4.08 -23.06
CA GLY A 149 -11.55 2.79 -23.42
C GLY A 149 -10.58 1.59 -23.32
N GLY A 150 -9.34 1.83 -22.89
CA GLY A 150 -8.31 0.81 -22.69
C GLY A 150 -7.90 0.62 -21.23
N LYS A 151 -6.83 -0.15 -21.04
CA LYS A 151 -6.13 -0.35 -19.77
C LYS A 151 -4.69 0.12 -19.89
N LEU A 152 -4.20 0.82 -18.87
CA LEU A 152 -2.81 1.21 -18.70
C LEU A 152 -2.22 0.52 -17.48
N LYS A 153 -0.91 0.28 -17.50
CA LYS A 153 -0.18 -0.14 -16.31
C LYS A 153 0.51 1.08 -15.72
N LEU A 154 0.22 1.37 -14.46
CA LEU A 154 0.74 2.54 -13.77
C LEU A 154 1.45 2.13 -12.49
N ASP A 155 2.45 2.91 -12.13
CA ASP A 155 3.07 2.82 -10.82
C ASP A 155 2.42 3.83 -9.89
N ALA A 156 2.38 3.53 -8.61
CA ALA A 156 1.86 4.43 -7.60
C ALA A 156 2.82 4.50 -6.42
N VAL A 157 3.08 5.71 -5.95
CA VAL A 157 3.79 5.97 -4.69
C VAL A 157 2.84 6.76 -3.80
N ALA A 158 2.62 6.28 -2.58
CA ALA A 158 1.68 6.90 -1.67
C ALA A 158 2.17 6.87 -0.22
N ASP A 159 1.95 7.97 0.50
CA ASP A 159 1.96 7.99 1.94
C ASP A 159 0.50 8.02 2.41
N VAL A 160 0.08 6.94 3.10
CA VAL A 160 -1.31 6.73 3.52
C VAL A 160 -1.36 6.59 5.02
N THR A 161 -2.18 7.39 5.69
CA THR A 161 -2.47 7.21 7.12
C THR A 161 -3.67 6.30 7.26
N VAL A 162 -3.47 5.16 7.91
CA VAL A 162 -4.50 4.17 8.18
C VAL A 162 -4.84 4.14 9.65
N ARG A 163 -6.10 3.83 9.95
CA ARG A 163 -6.60 3.56 11.29
C ARG A 163 -7.27 2.20 11.35
N VAL A 164 -6.90 1.41 12.36
CA VAL A 164 -7.56 0.15 12.71
C VAL A 164 -7.90 0.22 14.20
N GLY A 165 -9.19 0.36 14.53
CA GLY A 165 -9.63 0.68 15.89
C GLY A 165 -8.99 1.98 16.40
N TYR A 166 -8.22 1.89 17.49
CA TYR A 166 -7.51 3.03 18.08
C TYR A 166 -6.07 3.22 17.57
N TRP A 167 -5.59 2.32 16.71
CA TRP A 167 -4.23 2.39 16.18
C TRP A 167 -4.19 3.20 14.89
N PHE A 168 -3.26 4.15 14.82
CA PHE A 168 -3.00 4.97 13.63
C PHE A 168 -1.55 4.79 13.17
N GLU A 169 -1.33 4.72 11.86
CA GLU A 169 0.00 4.64 11.29
C GLU A 169 0.03 5.21 9.88
N THR A 170 1.14 5.86 9.53
CA THR A 170 1.38 6.30 8.14
C THR A 170 2.27 5.28 7.44
N VAL A 171 1.73 4.59 6.44
CA VAL A 171 2.48 3.62 5.64
C VAL A 171 2.93 4.23 4.34
N HIS A 172 4.14 3.89 3.91
CA HIS A 172 4.66 4.24 2.61
C HIS A 172 4.42 3.07 1.65
N TYR A 173 3.50 3.25 0.71
CA TYR A 173 3.09 2.25 -0.26
C TYR A 173 3.73 2.52 -1.63
N VAL A 174 4.27 1.47 -2.23
CA VAL A 174 4.76 1.49 -3.62
C VAL A 174 4.11 0.33 -4.37
N GLY A 175 3.20 0.66 -5.28
CA GLY A 175 2.58 -0.28 -6.19
C GLY A 175 3.19 -0.16 -7.58
N LYS A 176 3.41 -1.30 -8.25
CA LYS A 176 3.97 -1.36 -9.60
C LYS A 176 3.00 -2.00 -10.56
N ALA A 177 2.97 -1.49 -11.79
CA ALA A 177 2.19 -2.06 -12.88
C ALA A 177 0.71 -2.32 -12.55
N ILE A 178 0.11 -1.44 -11.73
CA ILE A 178 -1.30 -1.47 -11.37
C ILE A 178 -2.12 -1.26 -12.65
N GLY A 179 -3.05 -2.18 -12.92
CA GLY A 179 -3.99 -2.03 -14.02
C GLY A 179 -4.94 -0.88 -13.75
N ALA A 180 -5.00 0.08 -14.67
CA ALA A 180 -5.84 1.25 -14.59
C ALA A 180 -6.68 1.40 -15.86
N ARG A 181 -8.00 1.44 -15.72
CA ARG A 181 -8.92 1.81 -16.79
C ARG A 181 -9.08 3.32 -16.88
N VAL A 182 -9.28 3.82 -18.09
CA VAL A 182 -9.61 5.24 -18.31
C VAL A 182 -11.03 5.31 -18.86
N SER A 183 -11.90 5.94 -18.08
CA SER A 183 -13.27 6.29 -18.46
C SER A 183 -13.42 7.80 -18.61
N LEU A 184 -14.43 8.20 -19.38
CA LEU A 184 -14.86 9.59 -19.48
C LEU A 184 -15.42 10.05 -18.13
#